data_AF-A0AAC9AG76-F1
#
_entry.id   AF-A0AAC9AG76-F1
#
_cell.length_a   1.000
_cell.length_b   1.000
_cell.length_c   1.000
_cell.angle_alpha   90.00
_cell.angle_beta   90.00
_cell.angle_gamma   90.00
#
_symmetry.space_group_name_H-M   'P 1'
#
loop_
_entity.id
_entity.type
_entity.pdbx_description
1 polymer ?
#
loop_
_entity_poly.entity_id
_entity_poly.type
_entity_poly.pdbx_seq_one_letter_code
_entity_poly.pdbx_strand_id
1 'polypeptide(L)'
;MKKFIIGLFALVGFSAQAAIINISTDQASYNVGDTITANVWIDIVELQGSNLAQPFIGGFVMSLMADATSLSYNDGSIMFGDKLGAGALSALLPVGFGVYSIQSAAFTPSVFTLQAGLTSFELFSLEFTALSSVSDALFGLTASVSEFGSFVGTPVSTASTEFSVEATSVPAPSTGVLALLACFGMMVSRVKARR
;
A
#
# COMPACT_ATOMS: atom_id res chain seq x y z
N MET A 1 -49.30 9.27 14.42
CA MET A 1 -48.73 10.64 14.49
C MET A 1 -47.84 10.66 15.73
N LYS A 2 -46.61 11.14 15.81
CA LYS A 2 -45.80 12.05 15.01
C LYS A 2 -44.33 11.83 15.46
N LYS A 3 -43.49 11.40 14.51
CA LYS A 3 -42.05 11.63 14.32
C LYS A 3 -41.27 12.28 15.48
N PHE A 4 -40.27 11.58 16.02
CA PHE A 4 -39.05 12.23 16.52
C PHE A 4 -37.84 11.58 15.85
N ILE A 5 -37.30 12.31 14.88
CA ILE A 5 -36.10 11.97 14.12
C ILE A 5 -34.92 12.22 15.05
N ILE A 6 -34.29 11.16 15.55
CA ILE A 6 -32.95 11.24 16.14
C ILE A 6 -31.97 11.11 14.98
N GLY A 7 -31.72 12.24 14.32
CA GLY A 7 -30.67 12.41 13.33
C GLY A 7 -29.40 12.87 14.02
N LEU A 8 -28.83 12.04 14.88
CA LEU A 8 -27.46 12.21 15.35
C LEU A 8 -26.56 11.58 14.27
N PHE A 9 -26.37 12.30 13.16
CA PHE A 9 -25.26 12.00 12.28
C PHE A 9 -23.99 12.30 13.07
N ALA A 10 -23.35 11.23 13.52
CA ALA A 10 -22.01 11.25 14.02
C ALA A 10 -21.16 12.04 13.02
N LEU A 11 -20.65 13.19 13.46
CA LEU A 11 -19.54 13.86 12.83
C LEU A 11 -18.34 12.92 13.08
N VAL A 12 -18.17 11.91 12.22
CA VAL A 12 -16.91 11.18 12.16
C VAL A 12 -15.94 12.16 11.53
N GLY A 13 -15.32 12.97 12.39
CA GLY A 13 -14.19 13.78 11.99
C GLY A 13 -13.09 12.82 11.56
N PHE A 14 -12.83 12.74 10.26
CA PHE A 14 -11.57 12.21 9.78
C PHE A 14 -10.50 13.17 10.29
N SER A 15 -9.86 12.88 11.42
CA SER A 15 -8.57 13.49 11.72
C SER A 15 -7.60 12.86 10.73
N ALA A 16 -7.44 13.48 9.56
CA ALA A 16 -6.29 13.23 8.71
C ALA A 16 -5.07 13.66 9.52
N GLN A 17 -4.52 12.74 10.30
CA GLN A 17 -3.28 12.96 11.03
C GLN A 17 -2.20 13.13 9.99
N ALA A 18 -1.67 14.34 9.85
CA ALA A 18 -0.59 14.61 8.93
C ALA A 18 0.64 13.77 9.31
N ALA A 19 1.10 12.95 8.37
CA ALA A 19 2.26 12.09 8.53
C ALA A 19 3.35 12.49 7.55
N ILE A 20 4.59 12.50 8.02
CA ILE A 20 5.75 12.87 7.21
C ILE A 20 6.03 11.81 6.15
N ILE A 21 5.91 10.52 6.49
CA ILE A 21 6.06 9.44 5.51
C ILE A 21 4.73 8.70 5.36
N ASN A 22 4.30 8.54 4.12
CA ASN A 22 3.05 7.89 3.79
C ASN A 22 3.32 6.70 2.89
N ILE A 23 2.69 5.58 3.18
CA ILE A 23 2.60 4.43 2.28
C ILE A 23 1.17 4.31 1.75
N SER A 24 1.04 4.22 0.43
CA SER A 24 -0.23 3.99 -0.24
C SER A 24 -0.08 2.98 -1.36
N THR A 25 -1.17 2.28 -1.64
CA THR A 25 -1.25 1.32 -2.73
C THR A 25 -1.76 2.00 -4.00
N ASP A 26 -1.51 1.40 -5.17
CA ASP A 26 -2.01 1.90 -6.46
C ASP A 26 -3.54 1.83 -6.58
N GLN A 27 -4.17 0.91 -5.85
CA GLN A 27 -5.62 0.70 -5.81
C GLN A 27 -6.09 0.45 -4.38
N ALA A 28 -7.36 0.70 -4.10
CA ALA A 28 -7.96 0.46 -2.78
C ALA A 28 -8.44 -0.99 -2.61
N SER A 29 -8.67 -1.73 -3.70
CA SER A 29 -9.11 -3.13 -3.67
C SER A 29 -8.41 -3.95 -4.76
N TYR A 30 -8.08 -5.19 -4.43
CA TYR A 30 -7.40 -6.17 -5.26
C TYR A 30 -8.10 -7.52 -5.18
N ASN A 31 -7.83 -8.42 -6.12
CA ASN A 31 -8.20 -9.83 -6.01
C ASN A 31 -7.00 -10.67 -5.52
N VAL A 32 -7.28 -11.83 -4.92
CA VAL A 32 -6.24 -12.83 -4.65
C VAL A 32 -5.51 -13.19 -5.94
N GLY A 33 -4.18 -13.12 -5.91
CA GLY A 33 -3.29 -13.32 -7.05
C GLY A 33 -2.86 -12.03 -7.75
N ASP A 34 -3.49 -10.88 -7.44
CA ASP A 34 -3.09 -9.60 -8.01
C ASP A 34 -1.76 -9.09 -7.41
N THR A 35 -1.10 -8.22 -8.16
CA THR A 35 0.08 -7.49 -7.71
C THR A 35 -0.34 -6.15 -7.12
N ILE A 36 0.04 -5.93 -5.86
CA ILE A 36 -0.19 -4.71 -5.09
C ILE A 36 1.09 -3.89 -5.12
N THR A 37 1.03 -2.69 -5.70
CA THR A 37 2.18 -1.76 -5.71
C THR A 37 2.05 -0.82 -4.54
N ALA A 38 2.98 -0.90 -3.59
CA ALA A 38 3.05 0.00 -2.45
C ALA A 38 4.08 1.10 -2.72
N ASN A 39 3.62 2.35 -2.74
CA ASN A 39 4.42 3.54 -2.98
C ASN A 39 4.64 4.28 -1.66
N VAL A 40 5.88 4.64 -1.37
CA VAL A 40 6.24 5.35 -0.14
C VAL A 40 6.75 6.74 -0.47
N TRP A 41 6.08 7.73 0.09
CA TRP A 41 6.33 9.14 -0.15
C TRP A 41 6.73 9.85 1.13
N ILE A 42 7.61 10.84 0.99
CA ILE A 42 7.89 11.80 2.05
C ILE A 42 7.22 13.13 1.73
N ASP A 43 6.57 13.71 2.73
CA ASP A 43 6.03 15.06 2.71
C ASP A 43 7.05 16.02 3.34
N ILE A 44 7.59 16.92 2.52
CA ILE A 44 8.60 17.89 2.90
C ILE A 44 8.00 19.07 3.65
N VAL A 45 6.74 19.39 3.40
CA VAL A 45 6.02 20.45 4.12
C VAL A 45 5.77 20.03 5.56
N GLU A 46 5.29 18.80 5.76
CA GLU A 46 5.09 18.24 7.10
C GLU A 46 6.42 18.06 7.85
N LEU A 47 7.48 17.64 7.16
CA LEU A 47 8.81 17.56 7.76
C LEU A 47 9.37 18.94 8.14
N GLN A 48 9.18 19.94 7.29
CA GLN A 48 9.59 21.32 7.56
C GLN A 48 8.89 21.87 8.79
N GLY A 49 7.60 21.56 8.96
CA GLY A 49 6.77 22.07 10.04
C GLY A 49 6.74 23.61 10.02
N SER A 50 7.14 24.24 11.13
CA SER A 50 7.19 25.71 11.25
C SER A 50 8.54 26.33 10.84
N ASN A 51 9.48 25.55 10.33
CA ASN A 51 10.80 26.05 9.95
C ASN A 51 10.73 26.93 8.69
N LEU A 52 11.58 27.96 8.64
CA LEU A 52 11.64 28.90 7.50
C LEU A 52 12.42 28.35 6.30
N ALA A 53 13.28 27.37 6.53
CA ALA A 53 14.12 26.75 5.50
C ALA A 53 13.60 25.35 5.17
N GLN A 54 13.65 24.97 3.89
CA GLN A 54 13.29 23.62 3.46
C GLN A 54 14.38 22.63 3.94
N PRO A 55 14.01 21.51 4.57
CA PRO A 55 14.96 20.46 4.86
C PRO A 55 15.37 19.74 3.57
N PHE A 56 16.66 19.39 3.48
CA PHE A 56 17.19 18.56 2.40
C PHE A 56 17.53 17.19 2.98
N ILE A 57 16.88 16.16 2.47
CA ILE A 57 17.05 14.80 2.95
C ILE A 57 18.35 14.22 2.40
N GLY A 58 19.20 13.77 3.30
CA GLY A 58 20.42 13.03 3.00
C GLY A 58 20.25 11.52 3.09
N GLY A 59 19.24 11.04 3.81
CA GLY A 59 18.97 9.60 3.87
C GLY A 59 17.78 9.25 4.75
N PHE A 60 17.45 7.97 4.75
CA PHE A 60 16.38 7.42 5.55
C PHE A 60 16.69 5.97 5.94
N VAL A 61 16.08 5.54 7.04
CA VAL A 61 15.99 4.14 7.47
C VAL A 61 14.55 3.87 7.88
N MET A 62 13.96 2.83 7.30
CA MET A 62 12.58 2.42 7.55
C MET A 62 12.48 0.94 7.84
N SER A 63 11.54 0.59 8.70
CA SER A 63 11.08 -0.79 8.87
C SER A 63 9.65 -0.88 8.37
N LEU A 64 9.47 -1.65 7.31
CA LEU A 64 8.16 -2.00 6.74
C LEU A 64 7.73 -3.36 7.27
N MET A 65 6.49 -3.46 7.73
CA MET A 65 5.85 -4.68 8.19
C MET A 65 4.63 -4.96 7.32
N ALA A 66 4.61 -6.12 6.69
CA ALA A 66 3.50 -6.63 5.91
C ALA A 66 3.00 -7.95 6.55
N ASP A 67 1.70 -8.21 6.46
CA ASP A 67 1.15 -9.50 6.85
C ASP A 67 1.60 -10.58 5.86
N ALA A 68 2.67 -11.29 6.20
CA ALA A 68 3.25 -12.34 5.37
C ALA A 68 2.38 -13.60 5.24
N THR A 69 1.23 -13.67 5.93
CA THR A 69 0.22 -14.72 5.69
C THR A 69 -0.74 -14.38 4.54
N SER A 70 -0.90 -13.08 4.25
CA SER A 70 -1.83 -12.56 3.26
C SER A 70 -1.13 -11.93 2.06
N LEU A 71 0.13 -11.54 2.20
CA LEU A 71 0.93 -10.86 1.20
C LEU A 71 2.30 -11.54 1.05
N SER A 72 2.77 -11.66 -0.19
CA SER A 72 4.12 -12.11 -0.49
C SER A 72 4.89 -10.99 -1.18
N TYR A 73 6.04 -10.59 -0.65
CA TYR A 73 6.89 -9.62 -1.32
C TYR A 73 7.46 -10.20 -2.62
N ASN A 74 7.39 -9.42 -3.70
CA ASN A 74 8.00 -9.77 -4.98
C ASN A 74 9.50 -9.42 -4.92
N ASP A 75 10.35 -10.42 -4.70
CA ASP A 75 11.80 -10.21 -4.59
C ASP A 75 12.38 -9.49 -5.82
N GLY A 76 13.08 -8.38 -5.57
CA GLY A 76 13.68 -7.55 -6.61
C GLY A 76 12.74 -6.49 -7.21
N SER A 77 11.50 -6.39 -6.73
CA SER A 77 10.55 -5.36 -7.18
C SER A 77 10.83 -3.95 -6.66
N ILE A 78 11.69 -3.80 -5.64
CA ILE A 78 11.96 -2.48 -5.07
C ILE A 78 12.56 -1.53 -6.11
N MET A 79 11.95 -0.36 -6.25
CA MET A 79 12.42 0.76 -7.05
C MET A 79 12.65 1.96 -6.14
N PHE A 80 13.89 2.42 -6.02
CA PHE A 80 14.21 3.62 -5.25
C PHE A 80 13.94 4.89 -6.05
N GLY A 81 13.45 5.92 -5.37
CA GLY A 81 13.28 7.25 -5.94
C GLY A 81 14.60 7.92 -6.31
N ASP A 82 14.52 8.95 -7.15
CA ASP A 82 15.68 9.60 -7.76
C ASP A 82 16.21 10.81 -6.95
N LYS A 83 15.47 11.26 -5.93
CA LYS A 83 15.74 12.54 -5.23
C LYS A 83 16.92 12.51 -4.25
N LEU A 84 17.45 11.34 -3.94
CA LEU A 84 18.74 11.19 -3.24
C LEU A 84 19.95 11.25 -4.19
N GLY A 85 19.70 11.32 -5.50
CA GLY A 85 20.71 11.53 -6.53
C GLY A 85 21.43 10.26 -6.98
N ALA A 86 22.12 10.39 -8.12
CA ALA A 86 22.92 9.30 -8.68
C ALA A 86 24.06 8.94 -7.72
N GLY A 87 24.16 7.66 -7.36
CA GLY A 87 25.16 7.16 -6.40
C GLY A 87 24.69 7.12 -4.95
N ALA A 88 23.39 7.29 -4.69
CA ALA A 88 22.83 6.92 -3.40
C ALA A 88 23.09 5.42 -3.12
N LEU A 89 23.46 5.10 -1.87
CA LEU A 89 23.59 3.71 -1.43
C LEU A 89 22.26 3.28 -0.84
N SER A 90 21.57 2.39 -1.54
CA SER A 90 20.24 1.93 -1.17
C SER A 90 20.22 0.42 -0.95
N ALA A 91 19.45 -0.03 0.03
CA ALA A 91 19.31 -1.44 0.34
C ALA A 91 17.92 -1.74 0.91
N LEU A 92 17.41 -2.92 0.55
CA LEU A 92 16.32 -3.59 1.25
C LEU A 92 16.87 -4.89 1.83
N LEU A 93 16.68 -5.08 3.14
CA LEU A 93 17.16 -6.22 3.89
C LEU A 93 15.95 -6.88 4.58
N PRO A 94 15.60 -8.12 4.21
CA PRO A 94 14.65 -8.90 5.00
C PRO A 94 15.25 -9.16 6.38
N VAL A 95 14.58 -8.71 7.44
CA VAL A 95 15.05 -8.85 8.84
C VAL A 95 14.22 -9.87 9.63
N GLY A 96 13.08 -10.27 9.09
CA GLY A 96 12.19 -11.26 9.68
C GLY A 96 11.02 -11.58 8.75
N PHE A 97 10.16 -12.50 9.19
CA PHE A 97 8.97 -12.88 8.43
C PHE A 97 8.01 -11.68 8.31
N GLY A 98 7.81 -11.19 7.08
CA GLY A 98 6.99 -10.00 6.81
C GLY A 98 7.60 -8.68 7.27
N VAL A 99 8.89 -8.64 7.62
CA VAL A 99 9.57 -7.41 8.08
C VAL A 99 10.79 -7.10 7.21
N TYR A 100 10.81 -5.89 6.68
CA TYR A 100 11.83 -5.41 5.74
C TYR A 100 12.45 -4.12 6.25
N SER A 101 13.77 -4.10 6.37
CA SER A 101 14.53 -2.87 6.62
C SER A 101 14.91 -2.25 5.29
N ILE A 102 14.43 -1.04 5.02
CA ILE A 102 14.75 -0.29 3.80
C ILE A 102 15.53 0.96 4.19
N GLN A 103 16.66 1.17 3.53
CA GLN A 103 17.53 2.31 3.80
C GLN A 103 18.09 2.88 2.51
N SER A 104 18.29 4.20 2.49
CA SER A 104 18.99 4.87 1.41
C SER A 104 19.72 6.09 1.93
N ALA A 105 20.92 6.35 1.41
CA ALA A 105 21.73 7.50 1.79
C ALA A 105 22.42 8.13 0.57
N ALA A 106 22.35 9.45 0.48
CA ALA A 106 23.02 10.28 -0.50
C ALA A 106 24.39 10.74 0.03
N PHE A 107 25.37 10.84 -0.88
CA PHE A 107 26.73 11.29 -0.57
C PHE A 107 27.18 12.49 -1.40
N THR A 108 26.30 13.03 -2.24
CA THR A 108 26.63 14.12 -3.16
C THR A 108 25.72 15.33 -2.91
N PRO A 109 26.23 16.56 -3.12
CA PRO A 109 25.42 17.77 -2.96
C PRO A 109 24.34 17.95 -4.04
N SER A 110 24.22 17.03 -4.99
CA SER A 110 23.15 17.05 -6.00
C SER A 110 21.76 17.00 -5.38
N VAL A 111 21.61 16.50 -4.16
CA VAL A 111 20.35 16.53 -3.39
C VAL A 111 19.76 17.92 -3.27
N PHE A 112 20.58 18.97 -3.14
CA PHE A 112 20.10 20.34 -3.03
C PHE A 112 19.35 20.76 -4.30
N THR A 113 19.89 20.41 -5.46
CA THR A 113 19.25 20.72 -6.75
C THR A 113 18.06 19.82 -7.06
N LEU A 114 18.09 18.55 -6.61
CA LEU A 114 17.05 17.58 -6.91
C LEU A 114 15.79 17.78 -6.05
N GLN A 115 15.95 18.30 -4.83
CA GLN A 115 14.85 18.45 -3.87
C GLN A 115 14.35 19.89 -3.71
N ALA A 116 15.09 20.89 -4.20
CA ALA A 116 14.73 22.30 -4.02
C ALA A 116 13.31 22.61 -4.55
N GLY A 117 12.47 23.15 -3.68
CA GLY A 117 11.10 23.54 -4.00
C GLY A 117 10.09 22.40 -4.10
N LEU A 118 10.49 21.15 -3.81
CA LEU A 118 9.55 20.03 -3.75
C LEU A 118 8.75 20.07 -2.45
N THR A 119 7.45 19.83 -2.58
CA THR A 119 6.54 19.64 -1.43
C THR A 119 6.53 18.20 -0.96
N SER A 120 6.78 17.25 -1.86
CA SER A 120 6.86 15.82 -1.57
C SER A 120 7.63 15.10 -2.67
N PHE A 121 8.11 13.90 -2.38
CA PHE A 121 8.67 13.00 -3.39
C PHE A 121 8.63 11.54 -2.96
N GLU A 122 8.69 10.64 -3.92
CA GLU A 122 8.74 9.20 -3.71
C GLU A 122 10.11 8.80 -3.16
N LEU A 123 10.12 8.06 -2.06
CA LEU A 123 11.32 7.45 -1.50
C LEU A 123 11.64 6.14 -2.21
N PHE A 124 10.63 5.28 -2.35
CA PHE A 124 10.70 3.99 -3.04
C PHE A 124 9.30 3.42 -3.24
N SER A 125 9.19 2.48 -4.17
CA SER A 125 8.04 1.61 -4.38
C SER A 125 8.47 0.15 -4.32
N LEU A 126 7.53 -0.73 -4.01
CA LEU A 126 7.72 -2.18 -4.06
C LEU A 126 6.42 -2.90 -4.35
N GLU A 127 6.52 -4.16 -4.73
CA GLU A 127 5.37 -4.96 -5.11
C GLU A 127 5.16 -6.15 -4.17
N PHE A 128 3.90 -6.46 -3.92
CA PHE A 128 3.47 -7.68 -3.22
C PHE A 128 2.47 -8.45 -4.07
N THR A 129 2.50 -9.78 -3.99
CA THR A 129 1.44 -10.64 -4.49
C THR A 129 0.42 -10.91 -3.38
N ALA A 130 -0.85 -10.71 -3.68
CA ALA A 130 -1.96 -11.03 -2.77
C ALA A 130 -2.18 -12.55 -2.66
N LEU A 131 -1.99 -13.13 -1.49
CA LEU A 131 -2.10 -14.58 -1.25
C LEU A 131 -3.48 -15.02 -0.74
N SER A 132 -4.14 -14.15 0.02
CA SER A 132 -5.41 -14.47 0.67
C SER A 132 -6.28 -13.22 0.76
N SER A 133 -7.59 -13.42 0.93
CA SER A 133 -8.53 -12.32 1.09
C SER A 133 -8.39 -11.69 2.47
N VAL A 134 -8.30 -10.37 2.51
CA VAL A 134 -8.18 -9.58 3.74
C VAL A 134 -8.96 -8.27 3.58
N SER A 135 -9.74 -7.92 4.60
CA SER A 135 -10.37 -6.60 4.70
C SER A 135 -9.48 -5.68 5.53
N ASP A 136 -9.38 -4.41 5.13
CA ASP A 136 -8.69 -3.35 5.88
C ASP A 136 -7.20 -3.68 6.18
N ALA A 137 -6.51 -4.22 5.18
CA ALA A 137 -5.08 -4.47 5.27
C ALA A 137 -4.31 -3.16 5.37
N LEU A 138 -3.27 -3.16 6.21
CA LEU A 138 -2.40 -2.03 6.48
C LEU A 138 -0.95 -2.48 6.50
N PHE A 139 -0.06 -1.60 6.06
CA PHE A 139 1.37 -1.77 6.27
C PHE A 139 1.75 -1.12 7.61
N GLY A 140 2.48 -1.87 8.44
CA GLY A 140 3.16 -1.28 9.59
C GLY A 140 4.40 -0.54 9.11
N LEU A 141 4.56 0.72 9.49
CA LEU A 141 5.72 1.51 9.09
C LEU A 141 6.34 2.18 10.31
N THR A 142 7.66 2.12 10.41
CA THR A 142 8.44 3.01 11.27
C THR A 142 9.58 3.59 10.45
N ALA A 143 9.93 4.85 10.72
CA ALA A 143 10.88 5.55 9.89
C ALA A 143 11.72 6.55 10.67
N SER A 144 12.95 6.72 10.21
CA SER A 144 13.83 7.81 10.60
C SER A 144 14.46 8.43 9.36
N VAL A 145 14.64 9.74 9.39
CA VAL A 145 15.14 10.53 8.27
C VAL A 145 16.34 11.34 8.74
N SER A 146 17.38 11.46 7.92
CA SER A 146 18.52 12.33 8.19
C SER A 146 18.61 13.44 7.16
N GLU A 147 18.89 14.65 7.62
CA GLU A 147 19.22 15.77 6.74
C GLU A 147 20.59 15.55 6.08
N PHE A 148 20.79 16.13 4.90
CA PHE A 148 22.05 16.04 4.20
C PHE A 148 23.19 16.67 5.01
N GLY A 149 24.28 15.92 5.20
CA GLY A 149 25.39 16.29 6.07
C GLY A 149 25.22 15.84 7.53
N SER A 150 24.07 15.28 7.91
CA SER A 150 23.86 14.61 9.20
C SER A 150 23.93 13.10 9.06
N PHE A 151 24.57 12.44 10.03
CA PHE A 151 24.59 10.98 10.18
C PHE A 151 23.59 10.48 11.23
N VAL A 152 22.86 11.39 11.88
CA VAL A 152 21.87 11.05 12.89
C VAL A 152 20.49 11.16 12.25
N GLY A 153 19.80 10.02 12.15
CA GLY A 153 18.40 9.97 11.73
C GLY A 153 17.47 10.34 12.88
N THR A 154 16.46 11.15 12.60
CA THR A 154 15.40 11.50 13.55
C THR A 154 14.14 10.68 13.23
N PRO A 155 13.48 10.07 14.23
CA PRO A 155 12.20 9.40 14.02
C PRO A 155 11.15 10.39 13.49
N VAL A 156 10.35 9.96 12.52
CA VAL A 156 9.29 10.77 11.92
C VAL A 156 7.93 10.08 12.00
N SER A 157 6.84 10.85 11.90
CA SER A 157 5.49 10.30 11.84
C SER A 157 5.29 9.52 10.54
N THR A 158 4.56 8.43 10.63
CA THR A 158 4.24 7.56 9.50
C THR A 158 2.75 7.28 9.44
N ALA A 159 2.22 7.08 8.24
CA ALA A 159 0.85 6.62 8.02
C ALA A 159 0.78 5.62 6.87
N SER A 160 -0.21 4.73 6.94
CA SER A 160 -0.53 3.76 5.91
C SER A 160 -1.99 3.94 5.48
N THR A 161 -2.22 3.85 4.18
CA THR A 161 -3.57 3.81 3.61
C THR A 161 -4.09 2.37 3.65
N GLU A 162 -5.35 2.20 4.08
CA GLU A 162 -6.02 0.89 4.10
C GLU A 162 -6.32 0.40 2.68
N PHE A 163 -6.23 -0.91 2.46
CA PHE A 163 -6.64 -1.56 1.22
C PHE A 163 -7.28 -2.92 1.49
N SER A 164 -7.99 -3.47 0.52
CA SER A 164 -8.64 -4.78 0.62
C SER A 164 -8.15 -5.76 -0.45
N VAL A 165 -8.16 -7.05 -0.10
CA VAL A 165 -8.02 -8.15 -1.05
C VAL A 165 -9.28 -9.00 -1.00
N GLU A 166 -9.97 -9.10 -2.12
CA GLU A 166 -11.16 -9.92 -2.31
C GLU A 166 -10.77 -11.31 -2.84
N ALA A 167 -11.51 -12.34 -2.42
CA ALA A 167 -11.35 -13.66 -3.00
C ALA A 167 -11.74 -13.61 -4.49
N THR A 168 -10.94 -14.21 -5.37
CA THR A 168 -11.34 -14.40 -6.76
C THR A 168 -12.60 -15.26 -6.81
N SER A 169 -13.75 -14.61 -7.00
CA SER A 169 -14.99 -15.33 -7.27
C SER A 169 -14.93 -15.83 -8.71
N VAL A 170 -14.61 -17.11 -8.89
CA VAL A 170 -14.93 -17.78 -10.15
C VAL A 170 -16.45 -17.68 -10.28
N PRO A 171 -17.00 -17.12 -11.39
CA PRO A 171 -18.44 -17.13 -11.60
C PRO A 171 -18.92 -18.56 -11.41
N ALA A 172 -19.80 -18.79 -10.43
CA ALA A 172 -20.25 -20.13 -10.08
C ALA A 172 -20.59 -20.88 -11.39
N PRO A 173 -19.98 -22.06 -11.66
CA PRO A 173 -20.22 -22.78 -12.90
C PRO A 173 -21.72 -22.92 -13.01
N SER A 174 -22.29 -22.25 -14.01
CA SER A 174 -23.70 -21.86 -14.05
C SER A 174 -24.59 -23.04 -13.72
N THR A 175 -24.90 -23.20 -12.43
CA THR A 175 -25.67 -24.32 -11.90
C THR A 175 -27.07 -24.27 -12.46
N GLY A 176 -27.52 -23.08 -12.88
CA GLY A 176 -28.71 -22.87 -13.70
C GLY A 176 -28.66 -23.52 -15.08
N VAL A 177 -27.53 -23.50 -15.80
CA VAL A 177 -27.40 -24.14 -17.12
C VAL A 177 -27.34 -25.66 -16.99
N LEU A 178 -26.63 -26.18 -15.98
CA LEU A 178 -26.61 -27.61 -15.66
C LEU A 178 -27.99 -28.12 -15.19
N ALA A 179 -28.71 -27.34 -14.38
CA ALA A 179 -30.07 -27.66 -13.98
C ALA A 179 -31.06 -27.60 -15.16
N LEU A 180 -30.90 -26.64 -16.08
CA LEU A 180 -31.69 -26.59 -17.31
C LEU A 180 -31.40 -27.82 -18.18
N LEU A 181 -30.14 -28.18 -18.39
CA LEU A 181 -29.74 -29.36 -19.18
C LEU A 181 -30.29 -30.66 -18.57
N ALA A 182 -30.27 -30.78 -17.24
CA ALA A 182 -30.85 -31.92 -16.53
C ALA A 182 -32.39 -31.97 -16.68
N CYS A 183 -33.07 -30.83 -16.61
CA CYS A 183 -34.51 -30.72 -16.85
C CYS A 183 -34.89 -31.07 -18.30
N PHE A 184 -34.13 -30.58 -19.29
CA PHE A 184 -34.33 -30.93 -20.69
C PHE A 184 -34.05 -32.42 -20.96
N GLY A 185 -32.99 -32.98 -20.35
CA GLY A 185 -32.68 -34.42 -20.45
C GLY A 185 -33.79 -35.32 -19.89
N MET A 186 -34.42 -34.92 -18.78
CA MET A 186 -35.57 -35.64 -18.22
C MET A 186 -36.87 -35.47 -19.01
N MET A 187 -37.04 -34.36 -19.74
CA MET A 187 -38.22 -34.12 -20.56
C MET A 187 -38.19 -34.94 -21.86
N VAL A 188 -37.01 -35.10 -22.47
CA VAL A 188 -36.82 -35.90 -23.70
C VAL A 188 -36.88 -37.40 -23.41
N SER A 189 -36.42 -37.86 -22.25
CA SER A 189 -36.49 -39.29 -21.88
C SER A 189 -37.92 -39.81 -21.72
N ARG A 190 -38.88 -38.96 -21.35
CA ARG A 190 -40.31 -39.33 -21.25
C ARG A 190 -41.02 -39.48 -22.59
N VAL A 191 -40.52 -38.85 -23.66
CA VAL A 191 -41.09 -38.98 -25.01
C VAL A 191 -40.71 -40.32 -25.66
N LYS A 192 -39.55 -40.88 -25.31
CA LYS A 192 -39.08 -42.17 -25.85
C LYS A 192 -39.69 -43.39 -25.14
N ALA A 193 -40.18 -43.25 -23.91
CA ALA A 193 -40.82 -44.33 -23.16
C ALA A 193 -42.32 -44.55 -23.50
N ARG A 194 -42.89 -43.76 -24.43
CA ARG A 194 -44.30 -43.87 -24.87
C ARG A 194 -44.45 -44.17 -26.38
N ARG A 195 -43.40 -44.64 -27.04
CA ARG A 195 -43.47 -45.15 -28.42
C ARG A 195 -43.17 -46.64 -28.46
#